data_AF-A0A537BZN3-F1
#
_entry.id   AF-A0A537BZN3-F1
#
_cell.length_a   1.000
_cell.length_b   1.000
_cell.length_c   1.000
_cell.angle_alpha   90.00
_cell.angle_beta   90.00
_cell.angle_gamma   90.00
#
_symmetry.space_group_name_H-M   'P 1'
#
loop_
_entity.id
_entity.type
_entity.pdbx_description
1 polymer ?
#
loop_
_entity_poly.entity_id
_entity_poly.type
_entity_poly.pdbx_seq_one_letter_code
_entity_poly.pdbx_strand_id
1 'polypeptide(L)'
;MAKAKARRRSRKAKAGSRGPTPLECRLESLSGDGKEASSRVEGEGGIVLGCYSDPLGKNPLLLAILPIGCVEPTPFQRDLSQAHHRRLADVIDRTGLFLDPVIAVTAPGKGFWTPNGRHRLEAMRRLGARAITALVVPQREIAWQILALNTEKAHNLRERALEVIRIYRGLIEEDGARPESQFAFYLEEAALVTLGVCYERNPKFAGASYNPIVRRLESFSPDALNKTIRVHEKHAGLLMELDERVAAVIARLKARGFVSPYLRAFVIARINPLRWIKGEPPPLEEVLKTMRERAGKFNTDKVKQEDLAGAGGAPDEPD
;
A
#
# COMPACT_ATOMS: atom_id res chain seq x y z
N MET A 1 -2.73 20.67 21.66
CA MET A 1 -2.44 19.22 21.74
C MET A 1 -1.00 18.98 21.30
N ALA A 2 -0.29 18.02 21.91
CA ALA A 2 1.14 17.84 21.66
C ALA A 2 1.39 17.42 20.20
N LYS A 3 2.22 18.18 19.46
CA LYS A 3 2.74 17.81 18.13
C LYS A 3 3.13 16.33 18.15
N ALA A 4 2.52 15.52 17.27
CA ALA A 4 2.99 14.17 17.03
C ALA A 4 4.50 14.23 16.74
N LYS A 5 5.30 13.70 17.66
CA LYS A 5 6.76 13.68 17.56
C LYS A 5 7.08 12.99 16.23
N ALA A 6 7.71 13.70 15.30
CA ALA A 6 8.19 13.11 14.06
C ALA A 6 8.92 11.81 14.44
N ARG A 7 8.41 10.67 13.95
CA ARG A 7 9.00 9.35 14.21
C ARG A 7 10.48 9.48 13.85
N ARG A 8 11.34 9.41 14.87
CA ARG A 8 12.79 9.53 14.73
C ARG A 8 13.20 8.44 13.75
N ARG A 9 13.54 8.81 12.50
CA ARG A 9 14.10 7.88 11.50
C ARG A 9 15.15 7.05 12.23
N SER A 10 15.05 5.73 12.17
CA SER A 10 16.05 4.86 12.80
C SER A 10 17.41 5.32 12.32
N ARG A 11 18.29 5.72 13.25
CA ARG A 11 19.66 6.11 12.89
C ARG A 11 20.27 4.96 12.09
N LYS A 12 20.94 5.28 10.98
CA LYS A 12 21.70 4.30 10.19
C LYS A 12 22.55 3.49 11.16
N ALA A 13 22.31 2.18 11.22
CA ALA A 13 23.09 1.29 12.06
C ALA A 13 24.55 1.28 11.57
N LYS A 14 25.49 1.02 12.48
CA LYS A 14 26.89 0.81 12.09
C LYS A 14 26.96 -0.46 11.24
N ALA A 15 27.79 -0.47 10.20
CA ALA A 15 27.97 -1.65 9.36
C ALA A 15 28.37 -2.87 10.22
N GLY A 16 27.72 -4.02 9.98
CA GLY A 16 27.97 -5.26 10.71
C GLY A 16 27.53 -5.28 12.18
N SER A 17 26.71 -4.32 12.64
CA SER A 17 26.40 -4.17 14.07
C SER A 17 25.06 -4.79 14.52
N ARG A 18 24.35 -5.51 13.67
CA ARG A 18 23.00 -6.02 13.97
C ARG A 18 22.78 -7.38 13.31
N GLY A 19 22.07 -8.24 14.02
CA GLY A 19 21.72 -9.59 13.57
C GLY A 19 22.77 -10.63 13.93
N PRO A 20 22.44 -11.92 13.80
CA PRO A 20 23.38 -13.03 13.97
C PRO A 20 24.44 -13.07 12.85
N THR A 21 25.58 -13.68 13.14
CA THR A 21 26.57 -14.10 12.13
C THR A 21 26.00 -15.24 11.27
N PRO A 22 26.61 -15.55 10.10
CA PRO A 22 26.15 -16.66 9.27
C PRO A 22 26.05 -18.01 9.98
N LEU A 23 26.99 -18.33 10.88
CA LEU A 23 26.95 -19.57 11.66
C LEU A 23 25.81 -19.58 12.68
N GLU A 24 25.55 -18.43 13.31
CA GLU A 24 24.44 -18.26 14.26
C GLU A 24 23.06 -18.24 13.59
N CYS A 25 23.00 -18.11 12.25
CA CYS A 25 21.78 -18.30 11.48
C CYS A 25 21.40 -19.78 11.33
N ARG A 26 22.32 -20.71 11.61
CA ARG A 26 22.03 -22.15 11.55
C ARG A 26 20.94 -22.49 12.57
N LEU A 27 19.91 -23.17 12.10
CA LEU A 27 18.82 -23.65 12.94
C LEU A 27 18.74 -25.17 12.81
N GLU A 28 18.99 -25.88 13.91
CA GLU A 28 19.04 -27.35 13.91
C GLU A 28 17.67 -27.98 14.18
N SER A 29 16.81 -27.27 14.91
CA SER A 29 15.45 -27.74 15.20
C SER A 29 14.47 -26.59 15.26
N LEU A 30 13.23 -26.89 14.87
CA LEU A 30 12.10 -25.97 14.95
C LEU A 30 11.33 -26.19 16.25
N SER A 31 10.83 -25.09 16.82
CA SER A 31 9.96 -25.07 17.99
C SER A 31 8.84 -24.04 17.79
N GLY A 32 7.78 -24.13 18.62
CA GLY A 32 6.62 -23.25 18.55
C GLY A 32 6.03 -23.16 17.13
N ASP A 33 5.72 -21.94 16.71
CA ASP A 33 5.16 -21.61 15.39
C ASP A 33 5.95 -22.21 14.22
N GLY A 34 7.28 -22.32 14.35
CA GLY A 34 8.12 -22.91 13.30
C GLY A 34 7.82 -24.40 13.09
N LYS A 35 7.57 -25.13 14.18
CA LYS A 35 7.18 -26.55 14.11
C LYS A 35 5.78 -26.71 13.57
N GLU A 36 4.85 -25.84 13.96
CA GLU A 36 3.49 -25.82 13.43
C GLU A 36 3.46 -25.54 11.91
N ALA A 37 4.27 -24.58 11.44
CA ALA A 37 4.45 -24.30 10.03
C ALA A 37 5.02 -25.51 9.28
N SER A 38 6.02 -26.20 9.84
CA SER A 38 6.57 -27.43 9.27
C SER A 38 5.51 -28.53 9.14
N SER A 39 4.74 -28.78 10.19
CA SER A 39 3.66 -29.77 10.17
C SER A 39 2.57 -29.39 9.17
N ARG A 40 2.28 -28.10 8.98
CA ARG A 40 1.38 -27.62 7.93
C ARG A 40 1.94 -27.94 6.53
N VAL A 41 3.22 -27.68 6.29
CA VAL A 41 3.87 -27.99 4.99
C VAL A 41 3.68 -29.47 4.65
N GLU A 42 4.00 -30.35 5.58
CA GLU A 42 3.88 -31.80 5.39
C GLU A 42 2.42 -32.25 5.23
N GLY A 43 1.51 -31.73 6.06
CA GLY A 43 0.10 -32.08 6.03
C GLY A 43 -0.63 -31.67 4.74
N GLU A 44 -0.15 -30.62 4.06
CA GLU A 44 -0.67 -30.20 2.74
C GLU A 44 0.02 -30.90 1.57
N GLY A 45 0.91 -31.87 1.84
CA GLY A 45 1.64 -32.65 0.83
C GLY A 45 2.92 -31.98 0.31
N GLY A 46 3.43 -30.97 1.01
CA GLY A 46 4.72 -30.34 0.73
C GLY A 46 5.88 -30.98 1.46
N ILE A 47 7.09 -30.45 1.22
CA ILE A 47 8.32 -30.87 1.89
C ILE A 47 9.14 -29.66 2.32
N VAL A 48 9.67 -29.70 3.55
CA VAL A 48 10.63 -28.73 4.04
C VAL A 48 12.03 -29.13 3.58
N LEU A 49 12.70 -28.26 2.83
CA LEU A 49 14.07 -28.46 2.35
C LEU A 49 15.12 -28.08 3.41
N GLY A 50 14.79 -27.11 4.26
CA GLY A 50 15.67 -26.66 5.33
C GLY A 50 15.05 -25.52 6.13
N CYS A 51 15.64 -25.24 7.29
CA CYS A 51 15.25 -24.11 8.13
C CYS A 51 16.48 -23.32 8.58
N TYR A 52 16.27 -22.03 8.84
CA TYR A 52 17.32 -21.13 9.31
C TYR A 52 16.72 -19.98 10.11
N SER A 53 17.55 -19.31 10.91
CA SER A 53 17.17 -18.07 11.58
C SER A 53 17.46 -16.89 10.65
N ASP A 54 16.50 -15.97 10.48
CA ASP A 54 16.68 -14.80 9.63
C ASP A 54 17.88 -13.95 10.11
N PRO A 55 18.70 -13.41 9.20
CA PRO A 55 19.98 -12.77 9.52
C PRO A 55 19.86 -11.38 10.16
N LEU A 56 18.66 -10.95 10.57
CA LEU A 56 18.42 -9.66 11.20
C LEU A 56 17.73 -9.79 12.57
N GLY A 57 16.60 -10.50 12.60
CA GLY A 57 15.74 -10.69 13.77
C GLY A 57 15.87 -12.05 14.44
N LYS A 58 16.60 -13.01 13.82
CA LYS A 58 16.74 -14.39 14.28
C LYS A 58 15.40 -15.15 14.34
N ASN A 59 14.41 -14.73 13.56
CA ASN A 59 13.14 -15.43 13.45
C ASN A 59 13.31 -16.70 12.60
N PRO A 60 12.65 -17.82 12.96
CA PRO A 60 12.73 -19.05 12.18
C PRO A 60 12.05 -18.88 10.82
N LEU A 61 12.72 -19.32 9.75
CA LEU A 61 12.20 -19.38 8.38
C LEU A 61 12.42 -20.78 7.82
N LEU A 62 11.50 -21.24 6.98
CA LEU A 62 11.55 -22.55 6.35
C LEU A 62 11.60 -22.39 4.84
N LEU A 63 12.55 -23.03 4.18
CA LEU A 63 12.53 -23.19 2.72
C LEU A 63 11.80 -24.50 2.41
N ALA A 64 10.77 -24.44 1.58
CA ALA A 64 9.91 -25.58 1.29
C ALA A 64 9.54 -25.67 -0.19
N ILE A 65 9.12 -26.86 -0.63
CA ILE A 65 8.41 -27.09 -1.89
C ILE A 65 6.97 -27.42 -1.55
N LEU A 66 6.03 -26.62 -2.07
CA LEU A 66 4.59 -26.76 -1.80
C LEU A 66 3.87 -27.22 -3.06
N PRO A 67 2.84 -28.10 -2.97
CA PRO A 67 1.91 -28.30 -4.07
C PRO A 67 1.28 -26.96 -4.46
N ILE A 68 1.31 -26.61 -5.74
CA ILE A 68 0.94 -25.26 -6.18
C ILE A 68 -0.53 -24.94 -5.87
N GLY A 69 -1.39 -25.96 -5.84
CA GLY A 69 -2.82 -25.84 -5.54
C GLY A 69 -3.14 -25.60 -4.06
N CYS A 70 -2.13 -25.70 -3.18
CA CYS A 70 -2.27 -25.39 -1.76
C CYS A 70 -1.84 -23.96 -1.43
N VAL A 71 -1.39 -23.17 -2.42
CA VAL A 71 -0.95 -21.79 -2.25
C VAL A 71 -1.89 -20.85 -3.01
N GLU A 72 -2.52 -19.94 -2.28
CA GLU A 72 -3.40 -18.91 -2.84
C GLU A 72 -2.84 -17.51 -2.60
N PRO A 73 -3.19 -16.50 -3.42
CA PRO A 73 -2.91 -15.12 -3.07
C PRO A 73 -3.61 -14.73 -1.76
N THR A 74 -3.04 -13.80 -1.01
CA THR A 74 -3.76 -13.24 0.15
C THR A 74 -5.05 -12.55 -0.31
N PRO A 75 -6.16 -12.59 0.47
CA PRO A 75 -7.44 -12.01 0.07
C PRO A 75 -7.39 -10.51 -0.27
N PHE A 76 -6.40 -9.80 0.26
CA PHE A 76 -6.26 -8.34 0.16
C PHE A 76 -5.24 -7.90 -0.90
N GLN A 77 -4.68 -8.82 -1.68
CA GLN A 77 -3.60 -8.53 -2.63
C GLN A 77 -4.05 -7.72 -3.86
N ARG A 78 -3.08 -7.01 -4.45
CA ARG A 78 -3.19 -6.26 -5.71
C ARG A 78 -3.82 -7.07 -6.84
N ASP A 79 -4.52 -6.40 -7.75
CA ASP A 79 -4.99 -6.99 -9.01
C ASP A 79 -3.78 -7.47 -9.86
N LEU A 80 -3.92 -8.65 -10.47
CA LEU A 80 -2.87 -9.28 -11.27
C LEU A 80 -2.60 -8.48 -12.54
N SER A 81 -1.33 -8.10 -12.79
CA SER A 81 -0.95 -7.57 -14.11
C SER A 81 -0.85 -8.72 -15.11
N GLN A 82 -1.76 -8.72 -16.08
CA GLN A 82 -1.78 -9.72 -17.16
C GLN A 82 -0.49 -9.69 -17.99
N ALA A 83 0.06 -8.51 -18.28
CA ALA A 83 1.30 -8.39 -19.04
C ALA A 83 2.52 -8.89 -18.25
N HIS A 84 2.57 -8.61 -16.94
CA HIS A 84 3.74 -8.93 -16.13
C HIS A 84 3.87 -10.45 -15.91
N HIS A 85 2.81 -11.14 -15.45
CA HIS A 85 2.93 -12.58 -15.21
C HIS A 85 3.17 -13.38 -16.50
N ARG A 86 2.67 -12.92 -17.66
CA ARG A 86 2.96 -13.55 -18.97
C ARG A 86 4.44 -13.48 -19.30
N ARG A 87 5.02 -12.27 -19.22
CA ARG A 87 6.46 -12.08 -19.45
C ARG A 87 7.31 -12.90 -18.49
N LEU A 88 6.89 -12.99 -17.22
CA LEU A 88 7.57 -13.79 -16.22
C LEU A 88 7.50 -15.29 -16.56
N ALA A 89 6.34 -15.79 -16.97
CA ALA A 89 6.17 -17.17 -17.43
C ALA A 89 7.08 -17.46 -18.63
N ASP A 90 7.11 -16.58 -19.63
CA ASP A 90 7.96 -16.74 -20.83
C ASP A 90 9.46 -16.80 -20.46
N VAL A 91 9.90 -16.01 -19.48
CA VAL A 91 11.29 -16.02 -19.00
C VAL A 91 11.60 -17.32 -18.27
N ILE A 92 10.72 -17.76 -17.36
CA ILE A 92 10.90 -19.01 -16.60
C ILE A 92 10.92 -20.22 -17.54
N ASP A 93 10.05 -20.25 -18.55
CA ASP A 93 9.98 -21.32 -19.54
C ASP A 93 11.27 -21.41 -20.37
N ARG A 94 11.79 -20.26 -20.82
CA ARG A 94 13.04 -20.21 -21.59
C ARG A 94 14.27 -20.59 -20.77
N THR A 95 14.32 -20.20 -19.49
CA THR A 95 15.48 -20.50 -18.65
C THR A 95 15.39 -21.88 -18.01
N GLY A 96 14.19 -22.45 -17.88
CA GLY A 96 13.94 -23.67 -17.11
C GLY A 96 14.18 -23.52 -15.61
N LEU A 97 14.29 -22.27 -15.11
CA LEU A 97 14.71 -21.98 -13.74
C LEU A 97 13.72 -21.06 -13.01
N PHE A 98 13.28 -21.52 -11.84
CA PHE A 98 12.50 -20.73 -10.89
C PHE A 98 13.39 -20.38 -9.68
N LEU A 99 13.96 -19.17 -9.68
CA LEU A 99 15.04 -18.79 -8.76
C LEU A 99 14.57 -18.08 -7.49
N ASP A 100 13.38 -17.47 -7.51
CA ASP A 100 12.91 -16.60 -6.43
C ASP A 100 11.68 -17.21 -5.74
N PRO A 101 11.84 -17.90 -4.60
CA PRO A 101 10.74 -18.52 -3.87
C PRO A 101 9.65 -17.52 -3.48
N VAL A 102 8.39 -17.92 -3.62
CA VAL A 102 7.28 -17.09 -3.11
C VAL A 102 7.34 -17.04 -1.59
N ILE A 103 6.96 -15.91 -0.98
CA ILE A 103 6.73 -15.88 0.46
C ILE A 103 5.42 -16.60 0.73
N ALA A 104 5.38 -17.47 1.74
CA ALA A 104 4.17 -18.19 2.14
C ALA A 104 3.95 -18.06 3.65
N VAL A 105 2.70 -17.88 4.05
CA VAL A 105 2.22 -17.91 5.44
C VAL A 105 1.04 -18.88 5.52
N THR A 106 0.79 -19.45 6.69
CA THR A 106 -0.34 -20.36 6.87
C THR A 106 -1.68 -19.62 6.68
N ALA A 107 -2.52 -20.15 5.80
CA ALA A 107 -3.87 -19.65 5.61
C ALA A 107 -4.78 -20.09 6.77
N PRO A 108 -5.89 -19.38 7.07
CA PRO A 108 -6.85 -19.83 8.05
C PRO A 108 -7.45 -21.17 7.59
N GLY A 109 -7.31 -22.21 8.41
CA GLY A 109 -7.83 -23.55 8.13
C GLY A 109 -6.89 -24.45 7.32
N LYS A 110 -6.74 -24.19 6.01
CA LYS A 110 -6.04 -25.05 5.04
C LYS A 110 -5.10 -24.26 4.14
N GLY A 111 -3.94 -24.86 3.82
CA GLY A 111 -3.02 -24.36 2.82
C GLY A 111 -2.26 -23.11 3.25
N PHE A 112 -1.85 -22.33 2.25
CA PHE A 112 -0.98 -21.18 2.41
C PHE A 112 -1.51 -19.98 1.66
N TRP A 113 -1.24 -18.80 2.20
CA TRP A 113 -1.34 -17.56 1.47
C TRP A 113 0.04 -17.06 1.09
N THR A 114 0.18 -16.50 -0.11
CA THR A 114 1.40 -15.82 -0.52
C THR A 114 1.24 -14.31 -0.38
N PRO A 115 1.87 -13.62 0.60
CA PRO A 115 1.82 -12.16 0.70
C PRO A 115 2.73 -11.46 -0.31
N ASN A 116 3.77 -12.14 -0.80
CA ASN A 116 4.64 -11.66 -1.88
C ASN A 116 4.99 -12.84 -2.79
N GLY A 117 4.74 -12.69 -4.09
CA GLY A 117 4.93 -13.76 -5.06
C GLY A 117 3.73 -14.04 -5.95
N ARG A 118 2.65 -13.25 -5.92
CA ARG A 118 1.45 -13.48 -6.76
C ARG A 118 1.77 -13.59 -8.25
N HIS A 119 2.62 -12.71 -8.80
CA HIS A 119 3.01 -12.80 -10.22
C HIS A 119 3.78 -14.08 -10.52
N ARG A 120 4.66 -14.50 -9.60
CA ARG A 120 5.44 -15.75 -9.67
C ARG A 120 4.53 -16.98 -9.57
N LEU A 121 3.57 -16.99 -8.65
CA LEU A 121 2.57 -18.04 -8.51
C LEU A 121 1.74 -18.19 -9.79
N GLU A 122 1.21 -17.10 -10.32
CA GLU A 122 0.39 -17.13 -11.54
C GLU A 122 1.20 -17.47 -12.80
N ALA A 123 2.47 -17.06 -12.86
CA ALA A 123 3.38 -17.49 -13.92
C ALA A 123 3.62 -19.00 -13.88
N MET A 124 3.90 -19.55 -12.69
CA MET A 124 4.08 -21.00 -12.51
C MET A 124 2.80 -21.80 -12.80
N ARG A 125 1.63 -21.29 -12.39
CA ARG A 125 0.31 -21.87 -12.74
C ARG A 125 0.10 -21.88 -14.25
N ARG A 126 0.43 -20.78 -14.93
CA ARG A 126 0.35 -20.68 -16.41
C ARG A 126 1.26 -21.69 -17.12
N LEU A 127 2.42 -22.01 -16.55
CA LEU A 127 3.33 -23.03 -17.06
C LEU A 127 2.93 -24.47 -16.68
N GLY A 128 1.84 -24.65 -15.94
CA GLY A 128 1.40 -25.99 -15.52
C GLY A 128 2.29 -26.62 -14.45
N ALA A 129 3.02 -25.82 -13.69
CA ALA A 129 3.87 -26.34 -12.61
C ALA A 129 3.02 -27.09 -11.57
N ARG A 130 3.51 -28.23 -11.08
CA ARG A 130 2.82 -29.01 -10.02
C ARG A 130 3.14 -28.52 -8.61
N ALA A 131 4.28 -27.88 -8.44
CA ALA A 131 4.78 -27.42 -7.17
C ALA A 131 5.48 -26.06 -7.32
N ILE A 132 5.67 -25.37 -6.19
CA ILE A 132 6.32 -24.07 -6.13
C ILE A 132 7.27 -24.01 -4.93
N THR A 133 8.45 -23.46 -5.13
CA THR A 133 9.39 -23.19 -4.04
C THR A 133 8.90 -21.99 -3.25
N ALA A 134 8.85 -22.14 -1.92
CA ALA A 134 8.36 -21.11 -1.01
C ALA A 134 9.31 -20.90 0.16
N LEU A 135 9.43 -19.64 0.59
CA LEU A 135 9.97 -19.27 1.89
C LEU A 135 8.78 -19.12 2.85
N VAL A 136 8.58 -20.12 3.70
CA VAL A 136 7.48 -20.18 4.65
C VAL A 136 7.87 -19.40 5.91
N VAL A 137 7.02 -18.44 6.25
CA VAL A 137 7.17 -17.53 7.39
C VAL A 137 6.16 -17.95 8.46
N PRO A 138 6.61 -18.38 9.66
CA PRO A 138 5.71 -18.85 10.71
C PRO A 138 4.76 -17.77 11.24
N GLN A 139 5.21 -16.50 11.29
CA GLN A 139 4.40 -15.40 11.81
C GLN A 139 3.32 -15.00 10.81
N ARG A 140 2.08 -15.40 11.09
CA ARG A 140 0.93 -15.11 10.22
C ARG A 140 0.65 -13.62 10.08
N GLU A 141 1.01 -12.77 11.05
CA GLU A 141 0.78 -11.32 10.93
C GLU A 141 1.56 -10.67 9.78
N ILE A 142 2.61 -11.32 9.28
CA ILE A 142 3.36 -10.87 8.09
C ILE A 142 2.46 -10.87 6.84
N ALA A 143 1.36 -11.63 6.84
CA ALA A 143 0.31 -11.54 5.82
C ALA A 143 -0.26 -10.12 5.66
N TRP A 144 -0.16 -9.28 6.69
CA TRP A 144 -0.66 -7.89 6.67
C TRP A 144 0.44 -6.87 6.36
N GLN A 145 1.71 -7.29 6.32
CA GLN A 145 2.87 -6.46 5.99
C GLN A 145 3.16 -6.42 4.47
N ILE A 146 2.21 -6.88 3.65
CA ILE A 146 2.32 -6.96 2.18
C ILE A 146 2.82 -5.66 1.55
N LEU A 147 2.32 -4.50 2.00
CA LEU A 147 2.74 -3.19 1.49
C LEU A 147 4.22 -2.88 1.79
N ALA A 148 4.69 -3.19 3.00
CA ALA A 148 6.08 -3.00 3.40
C ALA A 148 7.06 -3.96 2.72
N LEU A 149 6.57 -5.12 2.25
CA LEU A 149 7.39 -6.20 1.66
C LEU A 149 7.31 -6.26 0.12
N ASN A 150 6.43 -5.45 -0.49
CA ASN A 150 6.20 -5.42 -1.93
C ASN A 150 7.26 -4.58 -2.67
N THR A 151 8.49 -5.11 -2.77
CA THR A 151 9.61 -4.43 -3.47
C THR A 151 9.71 -4.75 -4.97
N GLU A 152 8.91 -5.69 -5.50
CA GLU A 152 8.95 -6.08 -6.93
C GLU A 152 8.51 -4.95 -7.89
N LYS A 153 7.64 -4.05 -7.42
CA LYS A 153 7.21 -2.87 -8.18
C LYS A 153 6.71 -1.79 -7.21
N ALA A 154 7.37 -0.64 -7.23
CA ALA A 154 6.90 0.56 -6.53
C ALA A 154 5.47 0.88 -7.00
N HIS A 155 4.54 0.93 -6.06
CA HIS A 155 3.15 1.20 -6.35
C HIS A 155 2.96 2.67 -6.69
N ASN A 156 2.14 2.96 -7.71
CA ASN A 156 1.58 4.31 -7.84
C ASN A 156 0.56 4.55 -6.70
N LEU A 157 0.25 5.82 -6.43
CA LEU A 157 -0.64 6.21 -5.32
C LEU A 157 -1.99 5.48 -5.33
N ARG A 158 -2.59 5.27 -6.51
CA ARG A 158 -3.89 4.61 -6.65
C ARG A 158 -3.81 3.15 -6.19
N GLU A 159 -2.80 2.43 -6.66
CA GLU A 159 -2.57 1.03 -6.26
C GLU A 159 -2.36 0.92 -4.75
N ARG A 160 -1.54 1.81 -4.15
CA ARG A 160 -1.34 1.85 -2.68
C ARG A 160 -2.65 2.08 -1.93
N ALA A 161 -3.40 3.10 -2.33
CA ALA A 161 -4.63 3.48 -1.67
C ALA A 161 -5.70 2.37 -1.74
N LEU A 162 -5.86 1.72 -2.89
CA LEU A 162 -6.79 0.59 -3.06
C LEU A 162 -6.39 -0.64 -2.23
N GLU A 163 -5.10 -0.89 -2.06
CA GLU A 163 -4.64 -1.99 -1.21
C GLU A 163 -4.82 -1.66 0.27
N VAL A 164 -4.48 -0.44 0.69
CA VAL A 164 -4.67 0.01 2.07
C VAL A 164 -6.13 -0.10 2.49
N ILE A 165 -7.10 0.33 1.66
CA ILE A 165 -8.53 0.21 2.02
C ILE A 165 -9.01 -1.24 2.06
N ARG A 166 -8.49 -2.13 1.19
CA ARG A 166 -8.78 -3.58 1.25
C ARG A 166 -8.27 -4.18 2.56
N ILE A 167 -7.03 -3.88 2.94
CA ILE A 167 -6.45 -4.31 4.23
C ILE A 167 -7.32 -3.77 5.38
N TYR A 168 -7.66 -2.48 5.35
CA TYR A 168 -8.48 -1.85 6.38
C TYR A 168 -9.82 -2.56 6.58
N ARG A 169 -10.53 -2.87 5.48
CA ARG A 169 -11.82 -3.60 5.55
C ARG A 169 -11.63 -5.01 6.09
N GLY A 170 -10.57 -5.71 5.70
CA GLY A 170 -10.20 -7.01 6.29
C GLY A 170 -9.94 -6.95 7.79
N LEU A 171 -9.26 -5.90 8.27
CA LEU A 171 -9.03 -5.68 9.70
C LEU A 171 -10.33 -5.41 10.46
N ILE A 172 -11.31 -4.73 9.85
CA ILE A 172 -12.66 -4.56 10.43
C ILE A 172 -13.38 -5.91 10.56
N GLU A 173 -13.29 -6.75 9.53
CA GLU A 173 -13.91 -8.08 9.52
C GLU A 173 -13.28 -9.01 10.56
N GLU A 174 -11.97 -8.91 10.80
CA GLU A 174 -11.25 -9.68 11.81
C GLU A 174 -11.56 -9.20 13.24
N ASP A 175 -11.33 -7.91 13.53
CA ASP A 175 -11.64 -7.30 14.82
C ASP A 175 -11.71 -5.76 14.71
N GLY A 176 -12.90 -5.27 14.31
CA GLY A 176 -13.15 -3.85 14.15
C GLY A 176 -13.16 -2.99 15.42
N ALA A 177 -13.05 -3.58 16.61
CA ALA A 177 -13.00 -2.86 17.89
C ALA A 177 -11.60 -2.30 18.21
N ARG A 178 -10.56 -2.81 17.55
CA ARG A 178 -9.17 -2.40 17.78
C ARG A 178 -8.93 -0.96 17.31
N PRO A 179 -8.09 -0.18 18.03
CA PRO A 179 -7.69 1.15 17.63
C PRO A 179 -7.01 1.17 16.25
N GLU A 180 -7.41 2.11 15.39
CA GLU A 180 -6.79 2.26 14.06
C GLU A 180 -5.27 2.52 14.15
N SER A 181 -4.84 3.33 15.13
CA SER A 181 -3.43 3.67 15.37
C SER A 181 -2.54 2.45 15.64
N GLN A 182 -3.10 1.32 16.08
CA GLN A 182 -2.36 0.06 16.23
C GLN A 182 -1.87 -0.48 14.88
N PHE A 183 -2.56 -0.14 13.79
CA PHE A 183 -2.27 -0.63 12.45
C PHE A 183 -1.50 0.38 11.59
N ALA A 184 -1.01 1.48 12.18
CA ALA A 184 -0.30 2.54 11.47
C ALA A 184 0.93 2.03 10.70
N PHE A 185 1.56 0.94 11.16
CA PHE A 185 2.66 0.30 10.43
C PHE A 185 2.18 -0.39 9.15
N TYR A 186 1.03 -1.06 9.18
CA TYR A 186 0.49 -1.81 8.06
C TYR A 186 -0.17 -0.91 7.01
N LEU A 187 -0.86 0.14 7.47
CA LEU A 187 -1.62 1.05 6.61
C LEU A 187 -0.76 2.18 6.02
N GLU A 188 0.50 2.30 6.44
CA GLU A 188 1.49 3.33 6.11
C GLU A 188 1.08 4.78 6.46
N GLU A 189 0.02 5.28 5.84
CA GLU A 189 -0.46 6.66 5.92
C GLU A 189 -1.99 6.70 5.95
N ALA A 190 -2.60 7.42 6.90
CA ALA A 190 -4.05 7.52 7.04
C ALA A 190 -4.75 8.05 5.77
N ALA A 191 -4.08 8.94 5.02
CA ALA A 191 -4.56 9.46 3.74
C ALA A 191 -4.83 8.37 2.69
N LEU A 192 -4.10 7.26 2.73
CA LEU A 192 -4.30 6.15 1.80
C LEU A 192 -5.64 5.46 2.03
N VAL A 193 -6.14 5.42 3.27
CA VAL A 193 -7.48 4.89 3.61
C VAL A 193 -8.56 5.75 2.95
N THR A 194 -8.54 7.07 3.19
CA THR A 194 -9.50 8.02 2.59
C THR A 194 -9.46 7.98 1.06
N LEU A 195 -8.26 8.03 0.47
CA LEU A 195 -8.10 7.97 -0.98
C LEU A 195 -8.55 6.61 -1.54
N GLY A 196 -8.34 5.53 -0.80
CA GLY A 196 -8.81 4.19 -1.17
C GLY A 196 -10.32 4.15 -1.32
N VAL A 197 -11.06 4.73 -0.36
CA VAL A 197 -12.52 4.88 -0.45
C VAL A 197 -12.91 5.70 -1.70
N CYS A 198 -12.19 6.79 -2.01
CA CYS A 198 -12.46 7.55 -3.25
C CYS A 198 -12.26 6.68 -4.51
N TYR A 199 -11.21 5.85 -4.57
CA TYR A 199 -10.94 5.00 -5.72
C TYR A 199 -11.89 3.81 -5.84
N GLU A 200 -12.38 3.24 -4.72
CA GLU A 200 -13.45 2.23 -4.72
C GLU A 200 -14.73 2.79 -5.37
N ARG A 201 -15.10 4.03 -5.02
CA ARG A 201 -16.31 4.70 -5.56
C ARG A 201 -16.11 5.22 -6.98
N ASN A 202 -14.90 5.71 -7.30
CA ASN A 202 -14.56 6.23 -8.61
C ASN A 202 -13.12 5.83 -9.01
N PRO A 203 -12.94 4.79 -9.84
CA PRO A 203 -11.63 4.35 -10.30
C PRO A 203 -10.80 5.43 -11.03
N LYS A 204 -11.44 6.49 -11.56
CA LYS A 204 -10.80 7.60 -12.27
C LYS A 204 -10.54 8.83 -11.39
N PHE A 205 -10.77 8.73 -10.08
CA PHE A 205 -10.55 9.83 -9.14
C PHE A 205 -9.12 10.39 -9.23
N ALA A 206 -8.97 11.71 -9.20
CA ALA A 206 -7.67 12.36 -9.37
C ALA A 206 -6.89 12.49 -8.04
N GLY A 207 -6.78 11.39 -7.28
CA GLY A 207 -6.30 11.40 -5.89
C GLY A 207 -4.91 12.00 -5.69
N ALA A 208 -4.02 11.90 -6.69
CA ALA A 208 -2.68 12.48 -6.64
C ALA A 208 -2.70 14.00 -6.42
N SER A 209 -3.72 14.70 -6.92
CA SER A 209 -3.78 16.16 -6.76
C SER A 209 -4.24 16.58 -5.35
N TYR A 210 -4.88 15.69 -4.60
CA TYR A 210 -5.40 15.96 -3.26
C TYR A 210 -4.52 15.39 -2.14
N ASN A 211 -3.77 14.31 -2.44
CA ASN A 211 -2.93 13.61 -1.46
C ASN A 211 -2.03 14.53 -0.60
N PRO A 212 -1.36 15.57 -1.16
CA PRO A 212 -0.53 16.47 -0.33
C PRO A 212 -1.30 17.19 0.79
N ILE A 213 -2.59 17.47 0.59
CA ILE A 213 -3.47 18.11 1.59
C ILE A 213 -3.94 17.07 2.59
N VAL A 214 -4.47 15.96 2.10
CA VAL A 214 -5.03 14.88 2.93
C VAL A 214 -3.94 14.30 3.84
N ARG A 215 -2.78 13.93 3.30
CA ARG A 215 -1.61 13.44 4.06
C ARG A 215 -1.14 14.40 5.13
N ARG A 216 -1.27 15.72 4.90
CA ARG A 216 -0.84 16.73 5.88
C ARG A 216 -1.80 16.84 7.07
N LEU A 217 -3.07 16.51 6.88
CA LEU A 217 -4.14 16.80 7.84
C LEU A 217 -4.76 15.55 8.47
N GLU A 218 -4.56 14.37 7.88
CA GLU A 218 -5.02 13.11 8.47
C GLU A 218 -3.92 12.38 9.24
N SER A 219 -4.34 11.75 10.33
CA SER A 219 -3.51 10.89 11.16
C SER A 219 -4.35 9.73 11.67
N PHE A 220 -3.73 8.58 11.95
CA PHE A 220 -4.45 7.44 12.51
C PHE A 220 -5.04 7.75 13.88
N SER A 221 -6.28 7.32 14.10
CA SER A 221 -7.07 7.57 15.31
C SER A 221 -6.78 6.54 16.42
N PRO A 222 -6.85 6.94 17.71
CA PRO A 222 -6.92 5.98 18.82
C PRO A 222 -8.28 5.26 18.90
N ASP A 223 -9.29 5.68 18.12
CA ASP A 223 -10.61 5.05 18.11
C ASP A 223 -10.65 3.76 17.27
N ALA A 224 -11.67 2.94 17.55
CA ALA A 224 -11.92 1.67 16.89
C ALA A 224 -12.07 1.79 15.37
N LEU A 225 -11.48 0.86 14.60
CA LEU A 225 -11.54 0.80 13.13
C LEU A 225 -12.95 0.98 12.58
N ASN A 226 -13.95 0.32 13.18
CA ASN A 226 -15.35 0.38 12.76
C ASN A 226 -16.01 1.77 12.93
N LYS A 227 -15.47 2.61 13.81
CA LYS A 227 -15.89 4.01 13.98
C LYS A 227 -15.08 4.90 13.06
N THR A 228 -13.76 4.72 13.03
CA THR A 228 -12.85 5.59 12.29
C THR A 228 -13.04 5.51 10.78
N ILE A 229 -13.41 4.34 10.23
CA ILE A 229 -13.75 4.21 8.81
C ILE A 229 -14.85 5.19 8.37
N ARG A 230 -15.81 5.53 9.24
CA ARG A 230 -16.88 6.49 8.91
C ARG A 230 -16.35 7.91 8.71
N VAL A 231 -15.27 8.26 9.41
CA VAL A 231 -14.57 9.54 9.24
C VAL A 231 -13.88 9.56 7.87
N HIS A 232 -13.16 8.50 7.52
CA HIS A 232 -12.56 8.34 6.19
C HIS A 232 -13.60 8.38 5.06
N GLU A 233 -14.74 7.71 5.22
CA GLU A 233 -15.83 7.71 4.24
C GLU A 233 -16.48 9.09 4.07
N LYS A 234 -16.58 9.86 5.15
CA LYS A 234 -17.06 11.25 5.13
C LYS A 234 -16.06 12.16 4.42
N HIS A 235 -14.77 12.08 4.76
CA HIS A 235 -13.72 12.84 4.07
C HIS A 235 -13.64 12.50 2.59
N ALA A 236 -13.80 11.22 2.22
CA ALA A 236 -13.87 10.78 0.84
C ALA A 236 -15.06 11.42 0.09
N GLY A 237 -16.23 11.52 0.72
CA GLY A 237 -17.38 12.24 0.17
C GLY A 237 -17.06 13.70 -0.12
N LEU A 238 -16.49 14.42 0.86
CA LEU A 238 -16.09 15.83 0.70
C LEU A 238 -15.04 16.03 -0.41
N LEU A 239 -14.09 15.09 -0.54
CA LEU A 239 -13.08 15.12 -1.60
C LEU A 239 -13.69 14.92 -2.99
N MET A 240 -14.64 14.00 -3.13
CA MET A 240 -15.33 13.76 -4.39
C MET A 240 -16.17 14.97 -4.82
N GLU A 241 -16.92 15.58 -3.90
CA GLU A 241 -17.66 16.82 -4.17
C GLU A 241 -16.73 17.98 -4.59
N LEU A 242 -15.56 18.08 -3.96
CA LEU A 242 -14.54 19.04 -4.35
C LEU A 242 -13.99 18.75 -5.76
N ASP A 243 -13.74 17.49 -6.08
CA ASP A 243 -13.22 17.07 -7.39
C ASP A 243 -14.18 17.36 -8.54
N GLU A 244 -15.48 17.20 -8.34
CA GLU A 244 -16.52 17.58 -9.30
C GLU A 244 -16.48 19.08 -9.60
N ARG A 245 -16.37 19.92 -8.57
CA ARG A 245 -16.27 21.39 -8.76
C ARG A 245 -14.98 21.78 -9.46
N VAL A 246 -13.86 21.16 -9.09
CA VAL A 246 -12.57 21.38 -9.75
C VAL A 246 -12.63 20.94 -11.22
N ALA A 247 -13.28 19.81 -11.52
CA ALA A 247 -13.48 19.34 -12.88
C ALA A 247 -14.29 20.35 -13.72
N ALA A 248 -15.34 20.96 -13.15
CA ALA A 248 -16.11 22.02 -13.81
C ALA A 248 -15.26 23.27 -14.10
N VAL A 249 -14.36 23.67 -13.17
CA VAL A 249 -13.41 24.76 -13.40
C VAL A 249 -12.45 24.42 -14.55
N ILE A 250 -11.89 23.21 -14.55
CA ILE A 250 -10.98 22.74 -15.60
C ILE A 250 -11.69 22.73 -16.96
N ALA A 251 -12.94 22.29 -17.03
CA ALA A 251 -13.71 22.30 -18.27
C ALA A 251 -13.88 23.72 -18.83
N ARG A 252 -14.19 24.71 -17.97
CA ARG A 252 -14.25 26.13 -18.37
C ARG A 252 -12.90 26.68 -18.85
N LEU A 253 -11.80 26.30 -18.19
CA LEU A 253 -10.46 26.68 -18.64
C LEU A 253 -10.12 26.06 -20.00
N LYS A 254 -10.43 24.77 -20.22
CA LYS A 254 -10.24 24.11 -21.51
C LYS A 254 -11.06 24.75 -22.63
N ALA A 255 -12.32 25.11 -22.36
CA ALA A 255 -13.17 25.83 -23.32
C ALA A 255 -12.59 27.20 -23.71
N ARG A 256 -11.78 27.81 -22.85
CA ARG A 256 -11.02 29.05 -23.11
C ARG A 256 -9.65 28.80 -23.76
N GLY A 257 -9.35 27.58 -24.22
CA GLY A 257 -8.13 27.25 -24.94
C GLY A 257 -6.94 26.85 -24.05
N PHE A 258 -7.12 26.67 -22.75
CA PHE A 258 -6.05 26.19 -21.89
C PHE A 258 -5.82 24.68 -22.06
N VAL A 259 -4.63 24.30 -22.50
CA VAL A 259 -4.24 22.89 -22.69
C VAL A 259 -2.97 22.63 -21.88
N SER A 260 -3.12 22.01 -20.70
CA SER A 260 -1.99 21.59 -19.87
C SER A 260 -2.37 20.38 -19.01
N PRO A 261 -1.46 19.39 -18.85
CA PRO A 261 -1.68 18.27 -17.94
C PRO A 261 -1.75 18.71 -16.46
N TYR A 262 -1.23 19.91 -16.13
CA TYR A 262 -1.17 20.44 -14.77
C TYR A 262 -2.37 21.30 -14.36
N LEU A 263 -3.40 21.44 -15.21
CA LEU A 263 -4.56 22.29 -14.93
C LEU A 263 -5.24 21.96 -13.59
N ARG A 264 -5.35 20.68 -13.25
CA ARG A 264 -5.94 20.27 -11.97
C ARG A 264 -5.08 20.69 -10.78
N ALA A 265 -3.78 20.42 -10.84
CA ALA A 265 -2.83 20.83 -9.81
C ALA A 265 -2.83 22.36 -9.62
N PHE A 266 -2.88 23.11 -10.72
CA PHE A 266 -3.00 24.57 -10.72
C PHE A 266 -4.26 25.05 -9.99
N VAL A 267 -5.44 24.53 -10.37
CA VAL A 267 -6.71 24.94 -9.74
C VAL A 267 -6.69 24.62 -8.25
N ILE A 268 -6.25 23.41 -7.87
CA ILE A 268 -6.14 22.99 -6.47
C ILE A 268 -5.17 23.90 -5.69
N ALA A 269 -4.02 24.24 -6.26
CA ALA A 269 -3.06 25.13 -5.63
C ALA A 269 -3.65 26.52 -5.33
N ARG A 270 -4.47 27.07 -6.24
CA ARG A 270 -5.12 28.39 -6.08
C ARG A 270 -6.23 28.38 -5.03
N ILE A 271 -6.97 27.27 -4.89
CA ILE A 271 -8.05 27.17 -3.89
C ILE A 271 -7.56 26.72 -2.51
N ASN A 272 -6.37 26.13 -2.41
CA ASN A 272 -5.82 25.60 -1.16
C ASN A 272 -5.53 26.70 -0.11
N PRO A 273 -6.23 26.73 1.04
CA PRO A 273 -6.02 27.73 2.08
C PRO A 273 -4.72 27.52 2.88
N LEU A 274 -4.18 26.30 2.91
CA LEU A 274 -3.01 25.94 3.73
C LEU A 274 -1.72 26.68 3.32
N ARG A 275 -1.67 27.29 2.13
CA ARG A 275 -0.53 28.11 1.68
C ARG A 275 -0.38 29.40 2.50
N TRP A 276 -1.45 29.87 3.12
CA TRP A 276 -1.50 31.17 3.81
C TRP A 276 -1.60 31.05 5.33
N ILE A 277 -1.86 29.85 5.83
CA ILE A 277 -2.03 29.60 7.26
C ILE A 277 -0.66 29.45 7.91
N LYS A 278 -0.35 30.40 8.80
CA LYS A 278 0.81 30.36 9.69
C LYS A 278 0.35 29.81 11.03
N GLY A 279 0.75 28.58 11.37
CA GLY A 279 0.38 27.94 12.64
C GLY A 279 -0.23 26.55 12.46
N GLU A 280 -1.03 26.13 13.44
CA GLU A 280 -1.75 24.86 13.40
C GLU A 280 -2.82 24.92 12.30
N PRO A 281 -2.81 23.96 11.35
CA PRO A 281 -3.80 23.96 10.28
C PRO A 281 -5.18 23.57 10.82
N PRO A 282 -6.27 24.10 10.22
CA PRO A 282 -7.62 23.65 10.55
C PRO A 282 -7.84 22.17 10.22
N PRO A 283 -8.87 21.53 10.82
CA PRO A 283 -9.26 20.17 10.48
C PRO A 283 -9.53 19.99 8.98
N LEU A 284 -9.29 18.78 8.47
CA LEU A 284 -9.45 18.48 7.04
C LEU A 284 -10.83 18.88 6.51
N GLU A 285 -11.91 18.62 7.26
CA GLU A 285 -13.28 18.99 6.86
C GLU A 285 -13.43 20.49 6.56
N GLU A 286 -12.87 21.35 7.41
CA GLU A 286 -12.95 22.81 7.25
C GLU A 286 -12.11 23.28 6.05
N VAL A 287 -10.95 22.66 5.85
CA VAL A 287 -10.09 22.92 4.69
C VAL A 287 -10.79 22.53 3.40
N LEU A 288 -11.40 21.34 3.33
CA LEU A 288 -12.15 20.86 2.16
C LEU A 288 -13.38 21.73 1.88
N LYS A 289 -14.12 22.14 2.92
CA LYS A 289 -15.25 23.06 2.78
C LYS A 289 -14.81 24.40 2.19
N THR A 290 -13.72 24.98 2.71
CA THR A 290 -13.14 26.23 2.21
C THR A 290 -12.70 26.10 0.75
N MET A 291 -12.03 25.00 0.40
CA MET A 291 -11.62 24.74 -0.99
C MET A 291 -12.83 24.59 -1.92
N ARG A 292 -13.90 23.93 -1.47
CA ARG A 292 -15.15 23.74 -2.23
C ARG A 292 -15.86 25.07 -2.51
N GLU A 293 -15.86 25.98 -1.54
CA GLU A 293 -16.38 27.35 -1.70
C GLU A 293 -15.53 28.17 -2.68
N ARG A 294 -14.21 28.11 -2.56
CA ARG A 294 -13.27 28.78 -3.47
C ARG A 294 -13.35 28.24 -4.90
N ALA A 295 -13.53 26.94 -5.07
CA ALA A 295 -13.76 26.32 -6.38
C ALA A 295 -15.07 26.81 -7.01
N GLY A 296 -16.12 26.98 -6.20
CA GLY A 296 -17.40 27.55 -6.65
C GLY A 296 -17.29 29.00 -7.11
N LYS A 297 -16.42 29.80 -6.48
CA LYS A 297 -16.16 31.21 -6.82
C LYS A 297 -14.96 31.40 -7.77
N PHE A 298 -14.46 30.31 -8.37
CA PHE A 298 -13.25 30.37 -9.18
C PHE A 298 -13.52 31.13 -10.50
N ASN A 299 -12.97 32.33 -10.59
CA ASN A 299 -13.06 33.17 -11.77
C ASN A 299 -12.00 32.74 -12.80
N THR A 300 -12.43 32.05 -13.84
CA THR A 300 -11.55 31.60 -14.92
C THR A 300 -11.00 32.75 -15.74
N ASP A 301 -11.73 33.85 -15.90
CA ASP A 301 -11.36 34.97 -16.77
C ASP A 301 -10.08 35.68 -16.34
N LYS A 302 -9.76 35.60 -15.04
CA LYS A 302 -8.53 36.14 -14.46
C LYS A 302 -7.29 35.25 -14.63
N VAL A 303 -7.44 34.05 -15.20
CA VAL A 303 -6.32 33.13 -15.45
C VAL A 303 -5.66 33.47 -16.78
N LYS A 304 -4.33 33.58 -16.79
CA LYS A 304 -3.48 33.78 -17.98
C LYS A 304 -2.66 32.52 -18.26
N GLN A 305 -2.18 32.33 -19.49
CA GLN A 305 -1.36 31.14 -19.83
C GLN A 305 -0.06 31.08 -19.03
N GLU A 306 0.57 32.23 -18.77
CA GLU A 306 1.79 32.37 -17.96
C GLU A 306 1.62 31.83 -16.52
N ASP A 307 0.40 31.87 -15.96
CA ASP A 307 0.12 31.36 -14.61
C ASP A 307 0.34 29.85 -14.47
N LEU A 308 0.33 29.10 -15.58
CA LEU A 308 0.51 27.65 -15.59
C LEU A 308 1.96 27.20 -15.51
N ALA A 309 2.92 28.08 -15.82
CA ALA A 309 4.35 27.74 -15.84
C ALA A 309 4.89 27.35 -14.45
N GLY A 310 4.28 27.86 -13.37
CA GLY A 310 4.64 27.52 -11.98
C GLY A 310 3.87 26.33 -11.38
N ALA A 311 3.02 25.65 -12.15
CA ALA A 311 2.16 24.56 -11.66
C ALA A 311 2.81 23.16 -11.81
N GLY A 312 3.93 23.05 -12.52
CA GLY A 312 4.80 21.87 -12.46
C GLY A 312 5.42 21.82 -11.06
N GLY A 313 5.07 20.82 -10.27
CA GLY A 313 5.74 20.58 -8.98
C GLY A 313 7.25 20.46 -9.18
N ALA A 314 8.02 20.71 -8.12
CA ALA A 314 9.44 20.36 -8.12
C ALA A 314 9.61 18.91 -8.61
N PRO A 315 10.64 18.61 -9.43
CA PRO A 315 10.92 17.24 -9.82
C PRO A 315 10.98 16.37 -8.55
N ASP A 316 10.42 15.17 -8.64
CA ASP A 316 10.62 14.16 -7.61
C ASP A 316 12.14 14.11 -7.34
N GLU A 317 12.56 14.27 -6.08
CA GLU A 317 13.95 14.08 -5.72
C GLU A 317 14.37 12.71 -6.27
N PRO A 318 15.46 12.63 -7.06
CA PRO A 318 15.95 11.34 -7.52
C PRO A 318 16.30 10.51 -6.29
N ASP A 319 15.85 9.26 -6.31
CA ASP A 319 16.00 8.23 -5.27
C ASP A 319 17.37 8.23 -4.56
#